data_AF-A0A2D7WB10-F1
#
_entry.id   AF-A0A2D7WB10-F1
#
_cell.length_a   1.000
_cell.length_b   1.000
_cell.length_c   1.000
_cell.angle_alpha   90.00
_cell.angle_beta   90.00
_cell.angle_gamma   90.00
#
_symmetry.space_group_name_H-M   'P 1'
#
loop_
_entity.id
_entity.type
_entity.pdbx_description
1 polymer ?
#
loop_
_entity_poly.entity_id
_entity_poly.type
_entity_poly.pdbx_seq_one_letter_code
_entity_poly.pdbx_strand_id
1 'polypeptide(L)'
;MENEQDGMDEEDIDPFAELEVSTKAPQKKGENMLEALMNEEDENESDETNLFGEAVIEFEDVQIEVESDDSETLSDAEQTYSMLLETVWVDDILDPSEVELLARKRDELNISFEKHLMMVRKIIGV
;
A
#
# COMPACT_ATOMS: atom_id res chain seq x y z
N MET A 1 -21.08 -15.04 42.27
CA MET A 1 -20.12 -14.82 41.17
C MET A 1 -20.89 -14.07 40.12
N GLU A 2 -21.03 -12.76 40.31
CA GLU A 2 -21.56 -11.86 39.30
C GLU A 2 -20.41 -11.58 38.34
N ASN A 3 -20.56 -12.02 37.09
CA ASN A 3 -19.70 -11.57 36.00
C ASN A 3 -20.31 -10.26 35.50
N GLU A 4 -19.78 -9.14 35.99
CA GLU A 4 -19.92 -7.84 35.34
C GLU A 4 -19.02 -7.83 34.11
N GLN A 5 -19.56 -8.30 32.98
CA GLN A 5 -18.94 -8.10 31.68
C GLN A 5 -19.45 -6.75 31.17
N ASP A 6 -18.63 -5.74 31.43
CA ASP A 6 -18.86 -4.34 31.09
C ASP A 6 -19.13 -4.21 29.59
N GLY A 7 -20.31 -3.68 29.26
CA GLY A 7 -20.73 -3.41 27.89
C GLY A 7 -20.09 -2.12 27.40
N MET A 8 -18.79 -2.16 27.11
CA MET A 8 -18.17 -1.13 26.28
C MET A 8 -18.74 -1.26 24.88
N ASP A 9 -19.56 -0.30 24.46
CA ASP A 9 -20.06 -0.20 23.09
C ASP A 9 -18.85 -0.25 22.14
N GLU A 10 -18.92 -1.01 21.04
CA GLU A 10 -17.80 -1.18 20.09
C GLU A 10 -17.29 0.16 19.51
N GLU A 11 -18.08 1.23 19.67
CA GLU A 11 -17.76 2.61 19.30
C GLU A 11 -16.89 3.36 20.33
N ASP A 12 -16.86 2.92 21.60
CA ASP A 12 -16.06 3.50 22.69
C ASP A 12 -14.70 2.81 22.87
N ILE A 13 -14.47 1.71 22.16
CA ILE A 13 -13.17 1.02 22.15
C ILE A 13 -12.23 1.83 21.28
N ASP A 14 -11.34 2.61 21.90
CA ASP A 14 -10.26 3.28 21.20
C ASP A 14 -9.39 2.23 20.47
N PRO A 15 -9.40 2.19 19.12
CA PRO A 15 -8.67 1.19 18.35
C PRO A 15 -7.15 1.30 18.53
N PHE A 16 -6.66 2.40 19.10
CA PHE A 16 -5.24 2.64 19.37
C PHE A 16 -4.83 2.35 20.81
N ALA A 17 -5.76 2.03 21.72
CA ALA A 17 -5.45 1.81 23.13
C ALA A 17 -4.52 0.61 23.37
N GLU A 18 -4.64 -0.45 22.58
CA GLU A 18 -3.78 -1.64 22.68
C GLU A 18 -2.42 -1.47 21.96
N LEU A 19 -2.32 -0.49 21.06
CA LEU A 19 -1.11 -0.23 20.28
C LEU A 19 -0.01 0.49 21.07
N GLU A 20 -0.24 0.83 22.34
CA GLU A 20 0.68 1.57 23.23
C GLU A 20 1.34 2.79 22.56
N VAL A 21 0.67 3.41 21.57
CA VAL A 21 1.18 4.56 20.84
C VAL A 21 1.16 5.77 21.75
N SER A 22 2.29 6.03 22.41
CA SER A 22 2.43 7.20 23.26
C SER A 22 2.18 8.47 22.45
N THR A 23 1.11 9.21 22.75
CA THR A 23 0.81 10.54 22.18
C THR A 23 1.80 11.61 22.65
N LYS A 24 2.77 11.23 23.49
CA LYS A 24 3.89 12.06 23.88
C LYS A 24 4.84 12.19 22.69
N ALA A 25 4.70 13.29 21.96
CA ALA A 25 5.66 13.68 20.94
C ALA A 25 7.09 13.55 21.50
N PRO A 26 8.01 12.82 20.83
CA PRO A 26 9.38 12.75 21.29
C PRO A 26 9.97 14.17 21.21
N GLN A 27 10.10 14.83 22.36
CA GLN A 27 10.91 16.03 22.49
C GLN A 27 12.40 15.62 22.42
N LYS A 28 12.84 15.13 21.26
CA LYS A 28 14.26 15.07 20.92
C LYS A 28 14.41 15.65 19.52
N LYS A 29 14.60 16.96 19.49
CA LYS A 29 14.99 17.69 18.30
C LYS A 29 16.37 17.18 17.87
N GLY A 30 16.42 16.44 16.76
CA GLY A 30 17.63 16.31 15.95
C GLY A 30 18.43 15.02 16.06
N GLU A 31 17.84 13.90 16.45
CA GLU A 31 18.50 12.59 16.35
C GLU A 31 17.61 11.67 15.52
N ASN A 32 18.11 11.23 14.38
CA ASN A 32 17.39 10.36 13.45
C ASN A 32 17.14 9.03 14.18
N MET A 33 15.89 8.72 14.53
CA MET A 33 15.53 7.46 15.21
C MET A 33 15.96 6.22 14.39
N LEU A 34 16.06 6.37 13.06
CA LEU A 34 16.60 5.36 12.16
C LEU A 34 18.11 5.12 12.38
N GLU A 35 18.87 6.17 12.67
CA GLU A 35 20.32 6.13 12.86
C GLU A 35 20.68 5.57 14.24
N ALA A 36 19.85 5.83 15.26
CA ALA A 36 19.97 5.19 16.57
C ALA A 36 19.72 3.67 16.51
N LEU A 37 18.73 3.22 15.70
CA LEU A 37 18.46 1.80 15.51
C LEU A 37 19.59 1.09 14.74
N MET A 38 20.22 1.77 13.78
CA MET A 38 21.36 1.24 13.03
C MET A 38 22.67 1.21 13.84
N ASN A 39 22.80 2.06 14.87
CA ASN A 39 23.99 2.11 15.72
C ASN A 39 23.91 1.21 16.98
N GLU A 40 22.74 0.62 17.28
CA GLU A 40 22.56 -0.29 18.42
C GLU A 40 22.82 -1.76 18.07
N GLU A 41 23.21 -2.06 16.83
CA GLU A 41 23.34 -3.42 16.30
C GLU A 41 24.75 -4.04 16.46
N ASP A 42 25.64 -3.44 17.27
CA ASP A 42 27.04 -3.89 17.35
C ASP A 42 27.62 -3.96 18.78
N GLU A 43 26.90 -4.57 19.74
CA GLU A 43 27.54 -4.95 21.02
C GLU A 43 26.84 -6.09 21.81
N ASN A 44 26.53 -7.23 21.17
CA ASN A 44 26.33 -8.48 21.94
C ASN A 44 26.61 -9.75 21.12
N GLU A 45 27.86 -10.24 21.17
CA GLU A 45 28.15 -11.65 20.97
C GLU A 45 27.68 -12.44 22.20
N SER A 46 26.58 -13.18 22.10
CA SER A 46 26.31 -14.36 22.94
C SER A 46 25.26 -15.25 22.27
N ASP A 47 25.67 -16.49 22.02
CA ASP A 47 25.01 -17.63 21.40
C ASP A 47 23.51 -17.84 21.68
N GLU A 48 22.90 -18.57 20.74
CA GLU A 48 21.57 -19.22 20.79
C GLU A 48 20.37 -18.40 20.28
N THR A 49 20.32 -18.17 18.97
CA THR A 49 19.37 -18.85 18.07
C THR A 49 19.44 -18.19 16.69
N ASN A 50 20.10 -18.86 15.75
CA ASN A 50 19.99 -18.59 14.32
C ASN A 50 18.55 -18.86 13.85
N LEU A 51 17.60 -17.97 14.17
CA LEU A 51 16.23 -17.99 13.62
C LEU A 51 16.06 -16.96 12.49
N PHE A 52 17.05 -16.10 12.28
CA PHE A 52 17.15 -15.23 11.11
C PHE A 52 18.47 -15.55 10.40
N GLY A 53 18.62 -16.80 10.00
CA GLY A 53 19.58 -17.11 8.96
C GLY A 53 19.23 -16.27 7.76
N GLU A 54 20.15 -15.40 7.37
CA GLU A 54 20.17 -14.75 6.07
C GLU A 54 20.01 -15.84 5.01
N ALA A 55 18.76 -16.10 4.65
CA ALA A 55 18.44 -16.85 3.46
C ALA A 55 18.84 -15.92 2.32
N VAL A 56 20.11 -16.01 1.92
CA VAL A 56 20.50 -15.72 0.56
C VAL A 56 19.66 -16.66 -0.29
N ILE A 57 18.50 -16.18 -0.69
CA ILE A 57 17.71 -16.81 -1.75
C ILE A 57 18.56 -16.59 -2.99
N GLU A 58 19.45 -17.55 -3.27
CA GLU A 58 19.97 -17.71 -4.62
C GLU A 58 18.74 -18.04 -5.46
N PHE A 59 18.17 -17.01 -6.09
CA PHE A 59 17.21 -17.18 -7.15
C PHE A 59 17.96 -17.87 -8.28
N GLU A 60 17.94 -19.20 -8.27
CA GLU A 60 18.14 -19.98 -9.47
C GLU A 60 17.19 -19.38 -10.52
N ASP A 61 17.70 -19.07 -11.72
CA ASP A 61 16.94 -18.53 -12.84
C ASP A 61 15.82 -19.50 -13.22
N VAL A 62 14.79 -19.59 -12.38
CA VAL A 62 13.51 -20.18 -12.70
C VAL A 62 12.96 -19.20 -13.70
N GLN A 63 13.10 -19.56 -14.98
CA GLN A 63 12.29 -19.01 -16.04
C GLN A 63 10.84 -19.35 -15.68
N ILE A 64 10.25 -18.47 -14.88
CA ILE A 64 8.81 -18.40 -14.73
C ILE A 64 8.36 -18.01 -16.14
N GLU A 65 7.93 -19.00 -16.91
CA GLU A 65 7.05 -18.77 -18.05
C GLU A 65 5.79 -18.14 -17.46
N VAL A 66 5.84 -16.83 -17.25
CA VAL A 66 4.65 -16.01 -17.13
C VAL A 66 3.99 -16.20 -18.48
N GLU A 67 3.02 -17.10 -18.52
CA GLU A 67 2.05 -17.19 -19.60
C GLU A 67 1.62 -15.75 -19.83
N SER A 68 2.12 -15.19 -20.93
CA SER A 68 1.84 -13.83 -21.33
C SER A 68 0.41 -13.89 -21.81
N ASP A 69 -0.51 -13.82 -20.85
CA ASP A 69 -1.86 -13.34 -21.12
C ASP A 69 -1.65 -12.04 -21.89
N ASP A 70 -2.39 -11.85 -22.97
CA ASP A 70 -2.32 -10.71 -23.92
C ASP A 70 -2.66 -9.36 -23.26
N SER A 71 -2.18 -9.10 -22.04
CA SER A 71 -2.09 -7.78 -21.46
C SER A 71 -0.98 -7.06 -22.18
N GLU A 72 -1.35 -6.24 -23.17
CA GLU A 72 -0.53 -5.13 -23.63
C GLU A 72 0.23 -4.53 -22.44
N THR A 73 1.55 -4.42 -22.58
CA THR A 73 2.43 -3.92 -21.52
C THR A 73 2.16 -2.43 -21.31
N LEU A 74 1.12 -2.14 -20.53
CA LEU A 74 0.78 -0.79 -20.12
C LEU A 74 2.00 -0.17 -19.42
N SER A 75 2.27 1.09 -19.76
CA SER A 75 3.29 1.88 -19.06
C SER A 75 2.95 1.99 -17.58
N ASP A 76 3.94 2.17 -16.71
CA ASP A 76 3.74 2.42 -15.27
C ASP A 76 2.75 3.57 -14.99
N ALA A 77 2.78 4.62 -15.82
CA ALA A 77 1.82 5.72 -15.78
C ALA A 77 0.39 5.25 -16.15
N GLU A 78 0.25 4.37 -17.14
CA GLU A 78 -1.04 3.83 -17.58
C GLU A 78 -1.59 2.83 -16.57
N GLN A 79 -0.73 2.02 -15.94
CA GLN A 79 -1.12 1.14 -14.84
C GLN A 79 -1.62 1.93 -13.64
N THR A 80 -0.89 2.99 -13.24
CA THR A 80 -1.35 3.90 -12.18
C THR A 80 -2.71 4.51 -12.50
N TYR A 81 -2.89 4.95 -13.74
CA TYR A 81 -4.17 5.51 -14.19
C TYR A 81 -5.28 4.46 -14.26
N SER A 82 -4.99 3.23 -14.70
CA SER A 82 -5.94 2.11 -14.72
C SER A 82 -6.42 1.77 -13.32
N MET A 83 -5.50 1.63 -12.36
CA MET A 83 -5.84 1.38 -10.96
C MET A 83 -6.76 2.48 -10.40
N LEU A 84 -6.48 3.76 -10.71
CA LEU A 84 -7.37 4.86 -10.32
C LEU A 84 -8.75 4.74 -10.99
N LEU A 85 -8.77 4.44 -12.28
CA LEU A 85 -10.00 4.31 -13.07
C LEU A 85 -10.90 3.19 -12.52
N GLU A 86 -10.31 2.09 -12.07
CA GLU A 86 -11.00 0.96 -11.42
C GLU A 86 -11.63 1.35 -10.08
N THR A 87 -11.02 2.28 -9.33
CA THR A 87 -11.58 2.73 -8.04
C THR A 87 -12.75 3.70 -8.16
N VAL A 88 -12.79 4.50 -9.22
CA VAL A 88 -13.82 5.53 -9.43
C VAL A 88 -14.98 5.03 -10.28
N TRP A 89 -14.81 3.93 -11.00
CA TRP A 89 -15.89 3.34 -11.79
C TRP A 89 -16.81 2.49 -10.89
N VAL A 90 -17.91 3.08 -10.41
CA VAL A 90 -18.89 2.42 -9.53
C VAL A 90 -20.30 2.51 -10.10
N ASP A 91 -21.01 1.38 -10.21
CA ASP A 91 -22.41 1.30 -10.67
C ASP A 91 -22.71 1.98 -12.02
N ASP A 92 -21.76 1.94 -12.96
CA ASP A 92 -21.84 2.61 -14.27
C ASP A 92 -22.05 4.13 -14.19
N ILE A 93 -21.69 4.74 -13.05
CA ILE A 93 -21.81 6.17 -12.79
C ILE A 93 -20.45 6.72 -12.40
N LEU A 94 -20.14 7.94 -12.86
CA LEU A 94 -19.03 8.74 -12.38
C LEU A 94 -19.58 10.09 -11.94
N ASP A 95 -19.24 10.53 -10.74
CA ASP A 95 -19.64 11.85 -10.28
C ASP A 95 -18.69 12.96 -10.79
N PRO A 96 -19.14 14.24 -10.80
CA PRO A 96 -18.37 15.33 -11.41
C PRO A 96 -16.97 15.52 -10.82
N SER A 97 -16.81 15.23 -9.52
CA SER A 97 -15.53 15.36 -8.82
C SER A 97 -14.54 14.29 -9.27
N GLU A 98 -15.00 13.05 -9.49
CA GLU A 98 -14.18 11.96 -10.01
C GLU A 98 -13.75 12.21 -11.45
N VAL A 99 -14.65 12.75 -12.29
CA VAL A 99 -14.31 13.15 -13.66
C VAL A 99 -13.22 14.23 -13.64
N GLU A 100 -13.31 15.21 -12.74
CA GLU A 100 -12.29 16.25 -12.59
C GLU A 100 -10.95 15.67 -12.09
N LEU A 101 -10.99 14.74 -11.14
CA LEU A 101 -9.82 13.99 -10.66
C LEU A 101 -9.13 13.23 -11.80
N LEU A 102 -9.90 12.49 -12.59
CA LEU A 102 -9.39 11.73 -13.74
C LEU A 102 -8.82 12.64 -14.82
N ALA A 103 -9.45 13.78 -15.09
CA ALA A 103 -8.95 14.77 -16.04
C ALA A 103 -7.58 15.31 -15.58
N ARG A 104 -7.49 15.69 -14.30
CA ARG A 104 -6.24 16.17 -13.71
C ARG A 104 -5.16 15.09 -13.74
N LYS A 105 -5.48 13.86 -13.35
CA LYS A 105 -4.50 12.76 -13.30
C LYS A 105 -4.03 12.34 -14.68
N ARG A 106 -4.94 12.36 -15.67
CA ARG A 106 -4.61 12.11 -17.07
C ARG A 106 -3.58 13.13 -17.58
N ASP A 107 -3.80 14.41 -17.29
CA ASP A 107 -2.90 15.48 -17.73
C ASP A 107 -1.55 15.41 -17.01
N GLU A 108 -1.53 15.03 -15.72
CA GLU A 108 -0.31 14.80 -14.93
C GLU A 108 0.55 13.64 -15.47
N LEU A 109 -0.10 12.58 -15.95
CA LEU A 109 0.55 11.38 -16.47
C LEU A 109 0.75 11.43 -18.00
N ASN A 110 0.43 12.54 -18.65
CA ASN A 110 0.54 12.72 -20.10
C ASN A 110 -0.22 11.66 -20.92
N ILE A 111 -1.34 11.17 -20.40
CA ILE A 111 -2.18 10.17 -21.08
C ILE A 111 -3.07 10.87 -22.11
N SER A 112 -3.13 10.36 -23.34
CA SER A 112 -4.02 10.93 -24.35
C SER A 112 -5.49 10.60 -24.05
N PHE A 113 -6.41 11.45 -24.49
CA PHE A 113 -7.85 11.19 -24.33
C PHE A 113 -8.29 9.88 -24.99
N GLU A 114 -7.68 9.52 -26.13
CA GLU A 114 -7.93 8.24 -26.81
C GLU A 114 -7.54 7.04 -25.94
N LYS A 115 -6.37 7.09 -25.30
CA LYS A 115 -5.94 6.05 -24.36
C LYS A 115 -6.86 5.96 -23.14
N HIS A 116 -7.29 7.10 -22.60
CA HIS A 116 -8.31 7.11 -21.54
C HIS A 116 -9.58 6.36 -21.97
N LEU A 117 -10.12 6.64 -23.16
CA LEU A 117 -11.31 5.94 -23.68
C LEU A 117 -11.08 4.44 -23.90
N MET A 118 -9.89 4.06 -24.35
CA MET A 118 -9.51 2.65 -24.50
C MET A 118 -9.53 1.93 -23.15
N MET A 119 -8.96 2.54 -22.11
CA MET A 119 -8.97 1.99 -20.75
C MET A 119 -10.39 1.94 -20.17
N VAL A 120 -11.20 2.99 -20.35
CA VAL A 120 -12.61 3.00 -19.92
C VAL A 120 -13.38 1.86 -20.57
N ARG A 121 -13.27 1.67 -21.90
CA ARG A 121 -13.94 0.55 -22.58
C ARG A 121 -13.50 -0.80 -22.05
N LYS A 122 -12.20 -0.97 -21.78
CA LYS A 122 -11.66 -2.20 -21.19
C LYS A 122 -12.31 -2.51 -19.84
N ILE A 123 -12.53 -1.51 -18.98
CA ILE A 123 -13.16 -1.68 -17.66
C ILE A 123 -14.65 -2.00 -17.78
N ILE A 124 -15.39 -1.33 -18.68
CA ILE A 124 -16.83 -1.60 -18.86
C ILE A 124 -17.05 -2.97 -19.54
N GLY A 125 -16.04 -3.52 -20.22
CA GLY A 125 -16.12 -4.81 -20.90
C GLY A 125 -17.02 -4.79 -22.14
N VAL A 126 -17.07 -3.65 -22.84
CA VAL A 126 -17.91 -3.40 -24.03
C VAL A 126 -17.08 -3.23 -25.29
#